data_AF-A0A9W6X2N2-F1
#
_entry.id   AF-A0A9W6X2N2-F1
#
_cell.length_a   1.000
_cell.length_b   1.000
_cell.length_c   1.000
_cell.angle_alpha   90.00
_cell.angle_beta   90.00
_cell.angle_gamma   90.00
#
_symmetry.space_group_name_H-M   'P 1'
#
loop_
_entity.id
_entity.type
_entity.pdbx_description
1 polymer ?
#
loop_
_entity_poly.entity_id
_entity_poly.type
_entity_poly.pdbx_seq_one_letter_code
_entity_poly.pdbx_strand_id
1 'polypeptide(L)'
;MHRLTNKKSGATWFDTDLGVTEDDFLKAVNIISSNLCGQDYWNVMGLDLKNEPETATWGTGDDDDFVVGCEKIAKVMHGNCPQWLGFVEGVVSSHTATIGGEELKYYDWWGGGLQKAGDTKPKFTIENKIVWAPHYYTTAVAPQRYFYGDGTTSDFSTYVELSDADLLVRVEGTMNDMFGYLADDKSYALLLGEFAGLYTKDAHPEKTTKRTTDLTIQVLLEKEYAGGFMWSLNPESEYQYNPADIEGSFTEGMLLDDWLSPNSEFLDAFTPMDAMPHLRKFPCFPVDEDM
;
A
#
# COMPACT_ATOMS: atom_id res chain seq x y z
N MET A 1 -7.96 -6.57 -4.96
CA MET A 1 -8.75 -7.78 -4.59
C MET A 1 -7.99 -8.49 -3.50
N HIS A 2 -8.52 -8.57 -2.27
CA HIS A 2 -7.67 -8.84 -1.11
C HIS A 2 -7.30 -10.32 -0.90
N ARG A 3 -8.25 -11.26 -1.03
CA ARG A 3 -7.97 -12.70 -0.80
C ARG A 3 -8.52 -13.58 -1.92
N LEU A 4 -7.79 -14.65 -2.25
CA LEU A 4 -8.25 -15.70 -3.16
C LEU A 4 -9.23 -16.69 -2.49
N THR A 5 -9.12 -16.86 -1.17
CA THR A 5 -10.06 -17.66 -0.38
C THR A 5 -10.51 -16.90 0.88
N ASN A 6 -11.44 -17.44 1.64
CA ASN A 6 -11.84 -16.83 2.92
C ASN A 6 -10.70 -16.76 3.97
N LYS A 7 -9.60 -17.50 3.78
CA LYS A 7 -8.50 -17.62 4.76
C LYS A 7 -7.12 -17.26 4.23
N LYS A 8 -6.91 -17.26 2.91
CA LYS A 8 -5.59 -17.10 2.29
C LYS A 8 -5.63 -15.98 1.27
N SER A 9 -4.70 -15.04 1.40
CA SER A 9 -4.51 -13.94 0.44
C SER A 9 -4.25 -14.49 -0.96
N GLY A 10 -3.37 -15.50 -1.06
CA GLY A 10 -2.92 -16.07 -2.33
C GLY A 10 -1.65 -15.36 -2.80
N ALA A 11 -0.67 -16.16 -3.21
CA ALA A 11 0.69 -15.68 -3.42
C ALA A 11 0.85 -14.87 -4.73
N THR A 12 -0.01 -15.12 -5.72
CA THR A 12 -0.17 -14.28 -6.93
C THR A 12 -1.63 -13.83 -7.08
N TRP A 13 -2.05 -13.36 -8.26
CA TRP A 13 -3.46 -13.04 -8.55
C TRP A 13 -4.32 -14.28 -8.84
N PHE A 14 -3.72 -15.46 -8.97
CA PHE A 14 -4.37 -16.77 -8.94
C PHE A 14 -3.50 -17.74 -8.13
N ASP A 15 -4.03 -18.91 -7.81
CA ASP A 15 -3.27 -19.91 -7.06
C ASP A 15 -3.91 -21.29 -7.26
N THR A 16 -3.28 -22.12 -8.11
CA THR A 16 -3.77 -23.47 -8.40
C THR A 16 -3.71 -24.40 -7.20
N ASP A 17 -2.79 -24.17 -6.24
CA ASP A 17 -2.68 -24.97 -5.02
C ASP A 17 -3.82 -24.66 -4.05
N LEU A 18 -4.35 -23.43 -4.09
CA LEU A 18 -5.60 -23.05 -3.43
C LEU A 18 -6.85 -23.42 -4.23
N GLY A 19 -6.69 -23.97 -5.44
CA GLY A 19 -7.80 -24.32 -6.34
C GLY A 19 -8.47 -23.11 -6.99
N VAL A 20 -7.76 -21.98 -7.11
CA VAL A 20 -8.25 -20.74 -7.73
C VAL A 20 -7.49 -20.51 -9.03
N THR A 21 -8.18 -20.66 -10.16
CA THR A 21 -7.60 -20.43 -11.49
C THR A 21 -7.65 -18.95 -11.88
N GLU A 22 -6.92 -18.57 -12.93
CA GLU A 22 -7.07 -17.25 -13.55
C GLU A 22 -8.54 -16.98 -13.94
N ASP A 23 -9.22 -17.96 -14.52
CA ASP A 23 -10.62 -17.84 -14.94
C ASP A 23 -11.56 -17.59 -13.75
N ASP A 24 -11.31 -18.21 -12.59
CA ASP A 24 -12.08 -17.97 -11.38
C ASP A 24 -11.90 -16.53 -10.89
N PHE A 25 -10.66 -16.03 -10.92
CA PHE A 25 -10.36 -14.65 -10.54
C PHE A 25 -11.01 -13.65 -11.51
N LEU A 26 -10.86 -13.85 -12.81
CA LEU A 26 -11.47 -13.02 -13.84
C LEU A 26 -13.00 -13.06 -13.78
N LYS A 27 -13.59 -14.20 -13.40
CA LYS A 27 -15.02 -14.31 -13.14
C LYS A 27 -15.45 -13.48 -11.94
N ALA A 28 -14.67 -13.46 -10.86
CA ALA A 28 -14.93 -12.58 -9.71
C ALA A 28 -14.84 -11.10 -10.10
N VAL A 29 -13.82 -10.72 -10.87
CA VAL A 29 -13.67 -9.35 -11.43
C VAL A 29 -14.87 -8.99 -12.30
N ASN A 30 -15.34 -9.90 -13.15
CA ASN A 30 -16.55 -9.70 -13.95
C ASN A 30 -17.78 -9.46 -13.07
N ILE A 31 -17.99 -10.28 -12.04
CA ILE A 31 -19.13 -10.11 -11.12
C ILE A 31 -19.07 -8.74 -10.45
N ILE A 32 -17.93 -8.34 -9.89
CA ILE A 32 -17.79 -7.06 -9.20
C ILE A 32 -18.01 -5.89 -10.16
N SER A 33 -17.31 -5.89 -11.30
CA SER A 33 -17.40 -4.82 -12.29
C SER A 33 -18.75 -4.71 -12.98
N SER A 34 -19.48 -5.81 -13.22
CA SER A 34 -20.84 -5.72 -13.77
C SER A 34 -21.87 -5.22 -12.75
N ASN A 35 -21.70 -5.50 -11.45
CA ASN A 35 -22.71 -5.16 -10.44
C ASN A 35 -22.49 -3.80 -9.78
N LEU A 36 -21.24 -3.36 -9.63
CA LEU A 36 -20.92 -2.08 -8.98
C LEU A 36 -20.67 -0.94 -9.98
N CYS A 37 -20.81 -1.21 -11.28
CA CYS A 37 -20.74 -0.17 -12.29
C CYS A 37 -22.12 0.42 -12.53
N GLY A 38 -22.35 1.65 -12.09
CA GLY A 38 -23.63 2.33 -12.30
C GLY A 38 -23.82 3.55 -11.39
N GLN A 39 -24.96 4.21 -11.54
CA GLN A 39 -25.29 5.40 -10.74
C GLN A 39 -25.54 5.07 -9.27
N ASP A 40 -26.07 3.88 -8.97
CA ASP A 40 -26.29 3.42 -7.58
C ASP A 40 -24.98 3.31 -6.79
N TYR A 41 -23.87 3.09 -7.49
CA TYR A 41 -22.51 2.94 -6.95
C TYR A 41 -21.55 3.95 -7.59
N TRP A 42 -22.04 5.16 -7.86
CA TRP A 42 -21.29 6.21 -8.56
C TRP A 42 -19.94 6.57 -7.90
N ASN A 43 -19.81 6.32 -6.61
CA ASN A 43 -18.64 6.61 -5.79
C ASN A 43 -17.60 5.47 -5.79
N VAL A 44 -17.86 4.35 -6.49
CA VAL A 44 -16.86 3.32 -6.73
C VAL A 44 -15.95 3.78 -7.86
N MET A 45 -14.71 4.11 -7.52
CA MET A 45 -13.75 4.73 -8.44
C MET A 45 -13.01 3.71 -9.31
N GLY A 46 -12.97 2.44 -8.90
CA GLY A 46 -12.16 1.45 -9.58
C GLY A 46 -11.99 0.16 -8.82
N LEU A 47 -10.97 -0.59 -9.23
CA LEU A 47 -10.59 -1.86 -8.64
C LEU A 47 -9.09 -1.83 -8.32
N ASP A 48 -8.78 -2.11 -7.06
CA ASP A 48 -7.49 -2.66 -6.69
C ASP A 48 -7.34 -4.05 -7.32
N LEU A 49 -6.36 -4.22 -8.21
CA LEU A 49 -6.33 -5.40 -9.08
C LEU A 49 -6.00 -6.68 -8.29
N LYS A 50 -5.06 -6.62 -7.35
CA LYS A 50 -4.71 -7.71 -6.42
C LYS A 50 -3.84 -7.14 -5.29
N ASN A 51 -4.26 -7.43 -4.06
CA ASN A 51 -3.52 -7.16 -2.84
C ASN A 51 -2.28 -8.01 -2.73
N GLU A 52 -1.13 -7.37 -2.54
CA GLU A 52 0.14 -7.96 -2.10
C GLU A 52 0.51 -9.26 -2.85
N PRO A 53 0.78 -9.20 -4.16
CA PRO A 53 1.22 -10.37 -4.94
C PRO A 53 2.68 -10.74 -4.59
N GLU A 54 2.87 -11.40 -3.45
CA GLU A 54 4.17 -11.72 -2.83
C GLU A 54 5.05 -12.71 -3.61
N THR A 55 4.50 -13.57 -4.46
CA THR A 55 5.28 -14.50 -5.29
C THR A 55 5.11 -14.28 -6.78
N ALA A 56 4.42 -13.22 -7.19
CA ALA A 56 4.30 -12.88 -8.60
C ALA A 56 5.62 -12.29 -9.12
N THR A 57 5.88 -12.49 -10.41
CA THR A 57 7.00 -11.87 -11.10
C THR A 57 6.56 -10.55 -11.73
N TRP A 58 7.52 -9.78 -12.29
CA TRP A 58 7.23 -8.52 -12.97
C TRP A 58 7.99 -8.42 -14.29
N GLY A 59 7.25 -8.37 -15.39
CA GLY A 59 7.76 -8.13 -16.74
C GLY A 59 8.50 -9.32 -17.37
N THR A 60 8.23 -10.54 -16.91
CA THR A 60 8.79 -11.79 -17.47
C THR A 60 7.98 -12.28 -18.67
N GLY A 61 6.68 -11.98 -18.72
CA GLY A 61 5.72 -12.49 -19.69
C GLY A 61 5.17 -13.89 -19.37
N ASP A 62 5.57 -14.49 -18.24
CA ASP A 62 5.08 -15.78 -17.76
C ASP A 62 3.68 -15.64 -17.12
N ASP A 63 3.02 -16.76 -16.80
CA ASP A 63 1.66 -16.72 -16.22
C ASP A 63 1.64 -16.03 -14.85
N ASP A 64 2.71 -16.17 -14.06
CA ASP A 64 2.87 -15.50 -12.76
C ASP A 64 3.34 -14.04 -12.85
N ASP A 65 3.51 -13.49 -14.07
CA ASP A 65 3.84 -12.08 -14.28
C ASP A 65 2.65 -11.18 -13.93
N PHE A 66 2.83 -10.35 -12.90
CA PHE A 66 1.78 -9.45 -12.47
C PHE A 66 1.45 -8.37 -13.50
N VAL A 67 2.37 -8.02 -14.41
CA VAL A 67 2.07 -7.12 -15.53
C VAL A 67 1.01 -7.75 -16.44
N VAL A 68 1.19 -9.03 -16.79
CA VAL A 68 0.24 -9.80 -17.59
C VAL A 68 -1.10 -9.95 -16.85
N GLY A 69 -1.05 -10.25 -15.55
CA GLY A 69 -2.23 -10.31 -14.70
C GLY A 69 -3.03 -9.00 -14.70
N CYS A 70 -2.34 -7.86 -14.51
CA CYS A 70 -2.95 -6.54 -14.54
C CYS A 70 -3.66 -6.26 -15.87
N GLU A 71 -3.05 -6.60 -17.01
CA GLU A 71 -3.66 -6.43 -18.33
C GLU A 71 -4.91 -7.30 -18.52
N LYS A 72 -4.86 -8.57 -18.10
CA LYS A 72 -6.00 -9.51 -18.16
C LYS A 72 -7.16 -9.02 -17.28
N ILE A 73 -6.88 -8.63 -16.04
CA ILE A 73 -7.87 -8.15 -15.07
C ILE A 73 -8.50 -6.85 -15.57
N ALA A 74 -7.68 -5.86 -15.97
CA ALA A 74 -8.16 -4.57 -16.45
C ALA A 74 -9.02 -4.71 -17.72
N LYS A 75 -8.71 -5.65 -18.61
CA LYS A 75 -9.53 -5.93 -19.80
C LYS A 75 -10.94 -6.37 -19.43
N VAL A 76 -11.11 -7.24 -18.45
CA VAL A 76 -12.44 -7.66 -17.97
C VAL A 76 -13.15 -6.52 -17.27
N MET A 77 -12.46 -5.85 -16.34
CA MET A 77 -12.99 -4.71 -15.59
C MET A 77 -13.52 -3.62 -16.53
N HIS A 78 -12.70 -3.15 -17.47
CA HIS A 78 -13.09 -2.07 -18.40
C HIS A 78 -14.13 -2.50 -19.43
N GLY A 79 -14.22 -3.80 -19.75
CA GLY A 79 -15.30 -4.33 -20.58
C GLY A 79 -16.68 -4.10 -19.96
N ASN A 80 -16.76 -4.14 -18.63
CA ASN A 80 -17.99 -3.86 -17.88
C ASN A 80 -18.08 -2.39 -17.44
N CYS A 81 -16.95 -1.76 -17.11
CA CYS A 81 -16.91 -0.45 -16.48
C CYS A 81 -15.78 0.45 -17.02
N PRO A 82 -15.99 1.11 -18.17
CA PRO A 82 -14.94 1.91 -18.83
C PRO A 82 -14.44 3.12 -18.02
N GLN A 83 -15.22 3.64 -17.07
CA GLN A 83 -14.81 4.79 -16.26
C GLN A 83 -13.89 4.43 -15.08
N TRP A 84 -13.87 3.19 -14.63
CA TRP A 84 -13.09 2.76 -13.48
C TRP A 84 -11.58 2.90 -13.69
N LEU A 85 -10.86 3.09 -12.58
CA LEU A 85 -9.41 3.06 -12.49
C LEU A 85 -8.94 1.66 -12.06
N GLY A 86 -7.77 1.23 -12.54
CA GLY A 86 -7.07 0.06 -12.02
C GLY A 86 -5.94 0.50 -11.11
N PHE A 87 -6.04 0.14 -9.83
CA PHE A 87 -4.99 0.39 -8.84
C PHE A 87 -4.02 -0.80 -8.88
N VAL A 88 -2.75 -0.50 -9.19
CA VAL A 88 -1.68 -1.46 -9.42
C VAL A 88 -0.67 -1.36 -8.30
N GLU A 89 -0.64 -2.39 -7.47
CA GLU A 89 0.39 -2.60 -6.46
C GLU A 89 1.68 -3.16 -7.07
N GLY A 90 2.72 -3.29 -6.24
CA GLY A 90 4.00 -3.91 -6.59
C GLY A 90 4.09 -5.40 -6.25
N VAL A 91 5.19 -6.01 -6.69
CA VAL A 91 5.63 -7.34 -6.23
C VAL A 91 6.67 -7.17 -5.12
N VAL A 92 7.51 -8.17 -4.86
CA VAL A 92 8.56 -8.09 -3.83
C VAL A 92 9.87 -8.69 -4.26
N SER A 93 10.97 -8.11 -3.83
CA SER A 93 12.27 -8.77 -3.83
C SER A 93 13.23 -8.20 -2.78
N SER A 94 14.44 -8.78 -2.70
CA SER A 94 15.52 -8.22 -1.89
C SER A 94 16.27 -7.15 -2.68
N HIS A 95 16.50 -6.00 -2.07
CA HIS A 95 17.12 -4.85 -2.70
C HIS A 95 18.37 -4.39 -1.96
N THR A 96 19.22 -3.67 -2.68
CA THR A 96 20.36 -2.96 -2.15
C THR A 96 20.35 -1.56 -2.75
N ALA A 97 20.23 -0.53 -1.93
CA ALA A 97 20.17 0.86 -2.36
C ALA A 97 21.14 1.71 -1.53
N THR A 98 21.72 2.73 -2.16
CA THR A 98 22.53 3.72 -1.44
C THR A 98 21.64 4.88 -1.01
N ILE A 99 21.36 4.99 0.29
CA ILE A 99 20.44 5.98 0.87
C ILE A 99 21.16 6.71 2.00
N GLY A 100 21.15 8.05 1.97
CA GLY A 100 21.87 8.85 2.96
C GLY A 100 23.39 8.62 2.98
N GLY A 101 23.97 8.14 1.87
CA GLY A 101 25.39 7.79 1.77
C GLY A 101 25.77 6.41 2.32
N GLU A 102 24.81 5.60 2.76
CA GLU A 102 25.01 4.23 3.23
C GLU A 102 24.38 3.22 2.26
N GLU A 103 25.07 2.10 2.01
CA GLU A 103 24.49 0.96 1.31
C GLU A 103 23.59 0.16 2.26
N LEU A 104 22.29 0.17 1.99
CA LEU A 104 21.28 -0.54 2.77
C LEU A 104 20.73 -1.72 2.00
N LYS A 105 20.66 -2.87 2.67
CA LYS A 105 19.95 -4.06 2.20
C LYS A 105 18.60 -4.13 2.88
N TYR A 106 17.57 -4.37 2.10
CA TYR A 106 16.21 -4.44 2.60
C TYR A 106 15.34 -5.35 1.73
N TYR A 107 14.18 -5.72 2.24
CA TYR A 107 13.17 -6.46 1.51
C TYR A 107 11.97 -5.56 1.24
N ASP A 108 11.39 -5.60 0.04
CA ASP A 108 10.20 -4.82 -0.26
C ASP A 108 9.05 -5.15 0.71
N TRP A 109 8.23 -4.15 1.00
CA TRP A 109 6.90 -4.45 1.53
C TRP A 109 6.12 -5.23 0.48
N TRP A 110 5.32 -6.19 0.93
CA TRP A 110 4.38 -6.86 0.03
C TRP A 110 3.47 -5.81 -0.60
N GLY A 111 3.28 -5.87 -1.93
CA GLY A 111 2.57 -4.81 -2.65
C GLY A 111 3.40 -3.54 -2.90
N GLY A 112 4.64 -3.44 -2.43
CA GLY A 112 5.47 -2.22 -2.50
C GLY A 112 6.47 -2.16 -3.66
N GLY A 113 6.94 -3.30 -4.17
CA GLY A 113 8.03 -3.36 -5.15
C GLY A 113 7.60 -3.00 -6.57
N LEU A 114 7.77 -1.72 -6.96
CA LEU A 114 7.46 -1.17 -8.28
C LEU A 114 8.71 -0.67 -9.03
N GLN A 115 9.90 -1.13 -8.68
CA GLN A 115 11.18 -0.69 -9.26
C GLN A 115 11.26 -0.91 -10.77
N LYS A 116 10.56 -1.94 -11.29
CA LYS A 116 10.53 -2.28 -12.72
C LYS A 116 9.35 -1.65 -13.48
N ALA A 117 8.43 -0.97 -12.79
CA ALA A 117 7.19 -0.47 -13.39
C ALA A 117 7.40 0.69 -14.37
N GLY A 118 8.50 1.46 -14.20
CA GLY A 118 8.91 2.50 -15.14
C GLY A 118 9.30 1.95 -16.51
N ASP A 119 10.00 0.81 -16.53
CA ASP A 119 10.48 0.16 -17.76
C ASP A 119 9.41 -0.75 -18.37
N THR A 120 8.75 -1.56 -17.54
CA THR A 120 7.73 -2.52 -17.96
C THR A 120 6.41 -2.21 -17.29
N LYS A 121 5.63 -1.36 -17.95
CA LYS A 121 4.31 -0.91 -17.50
C LYS A 121 3.18 -1.78 -18.08
N PRO A 122 2.15 -2.17 -17.29
CA PRO A 122 0.95 -2.79 -17.82
C PRO A 122 0.27 -1.92 -18.89
N LYS A 123 -0.24 -2.54 -19.95
CA LYS A 123 -0.96 -1.85 -21.02
C LYS A 123 -2.45 -2.14 -20.93
N PHE A 124 -3.18 -1.22 -20.30
CA PHE A 124 -4.63 -1.30 -20.26
C PHE A 124 -5.24 -0.98 -21.63
N THR A 125 -6.41 -1.55 -21.90
CA THR A 125 -7.17 -1.32 -23.14
C THR A 125 -7.70 0.12 -23.26
N ILE A 126 -7.78 0.84 -22.15
CA ILE A 126 -8.20 2.24 -22.06
C ILE A 126 -7.03 3.03 -21.46
N GLU A 127 -6.62 4.09 -22.15
CA GLU A 127 -5.56 4.98 -21.69
C GLU A 127 -5.94 5.75 -20.42
N ASN A 128 -4.94 6.20 -19.66
CA ASN A 128 -5.10 7.03 -18.45
C ASN A 128 -5.96 6.38 -17.35
N LYS A 129 -5.86 5.05 -17.20
CA LYS A 129 -6.60 4.26 -16.20
C LYS A 129 -5.74 3.61 -15.12
N ILE A 130 -4.42 3.75 -15.18
CA ILE A 130 -3.50 3.18 -14.18
C ILE A 130 -3.33 4.18 -13.04
N VAL A 131 -3.45 3.68 -11.81
CA VAL A 131 -3.01 4.34 -10.58
C VAL A 131 -2.01 3.41 -9.90
N TRP A 132 -0.83 3.92 -9.53
CA TRP A 132 0.11 3.15 -8.72
C TRP A 132 -0.34 3.19 -7.26
N ALA A 133 -0.44 2.03 -6.62
CA ALA A 133 -0.98 1.89 -5.27
C ALA A 133 -0.05 1.09 -4.33
N PRO A 134 1.27 1.37 -4.26
CA PRO A 134 2.18 0.58 -3.45
C PRO A 134 1.84 0.60 -1.96
N HIS A 135 2.20 -0.47 -1.25
CA HIS A 135 2.14 -0.51 0.21
C HIS A 135 3.48 -0.06 0.81
N TYR A 136 3.42 0.62 1.97
CA TYR A 136 4.61 1.00 2.72
C TYR A 136 4.34 1.03 4.22
N TYR A 137 5.03 0.19 4.97
CA TYR A 137 4.75 -0.05 6.38
C TYR A 137 5.88 0.44 7.30
N THR A 138 5.63 0.31 8.60
CA THR A 138 6.59 0.62 9.66
C THR A 138 7.19 -0.64 10.27
N THR A 139 8.16 -0.46 11.17
CA THR A 139 8.77 -1.59 11.89
C THR A 139 7.80 -2.44 12.71
N ALA A 140 6.56 -1.98 12.96
CA ALA A 140 5.56 -2.80 13.65
C ALA A 140 5.09 -4.01 12.82
N VAL A 141 5.10 -3.90 11.49
CA VAL A 141 4.83 -5.04 10.59
C VAL A 141 6.05 -5.94 10.49
N ALA A 142 7.21 -5.38 10.18
CA ALA A 142 8.48 -6.09 10.15
C ALA A 142 9.66 -5.14 10.37
N PRO A 143 10.61 -5.45 11.28
CA PRO A 143 11.84 -4.69 11.42
C PRO A 143 12.67 -4.76 10.14
N GLN A 144 13.07 -3.59 9.67
CA GLN A 144 13.91 -3.43 8.49
C GLN A 144 15.13 -2.60 8.85
N ARG A 145 16.32 -2.99 8.35
CA ARG A 145 17.60 -2.38 8.75
C ARG A 145 17.65 -0.87 8.52
N TYR A 146 16.91 -0.36 7.53
CA TYR A 146 16.88 1.06 7.19
C TYR A 146 16.12 1.94 8.19
N PHE A 147 15.34 1.38 9.13
CA PHE A 147 14.73 2.17 10.21
C PHE A 147 15.69 2.47 11.38
N TYR A 148 16.87 1.86 11.37
CA TYR A 148 17.78 1.87 12.51
C TYR A 148 19.18 2.32 12.12
N GLY A 149 19.93 2.82 13.10
CA GLY A 149 21.30 3.28 12.96
C GLY A 149 22.35 2.19 13.12
N ASP A 150 23.61 2.61 13.00
CA ASP A 150 24.78 1.78 13.24
C ASP A 150 24.80 1.22 14.67
N GLY A 151 25.22 -0.04 14.80
CA GLY A 151 25.17 -0.79 16.06
C GLY A 151 23.93 -1.68 16.21
N THR A 152 22.96 -1.56 15.30
CA THR A 152 21.82 -2.48 15.21
C THR A 152 22.27 -3.86 14.74
N THR A 153 21.91 -4.92 15.46
CA THR A 153 22.20 -6.31 15.09
C THR A 153 21.24 -6.81 14.02
N SER A 154 21.64 -7.83 13.25
CA SER A 154 20.81 -8.38 12.17
C SER A 154 19.52 -9.06 12.63
N ASP A 155 19.47 -9.45 13.91
CA ASP A 155 18.30 -10.04 14.56
C ASP A 155 17.51 -9.02 15.39
N PHE A 156 17.89 -7.74 15.33
CA PHE A 156 17.31 -6.62 16.09
C PHE A 156 17.32 -6.77 17.61
N SER A 157 17.97 -7.80 18.17
CA SER A 157 18.14 -7.97 19.63
C SER A 157 18.89 -6.81 20.29
N THR A 158 19.61 -6.03 19.49
CA THR A 158 20.05 -4.67 19.82
C THR A 158 19.69 -3.78 18.64
N TYR A 159 19.02 -2.66 18.89
CA TYR A 159 18.69 -1.66 17.87
C TYR A 159 19.07 -0.25 18.35
N VAL A 160 19.35 0.61 17.38
CA VAL A 160 19.66 2.02 17.59
C VAL A 160 18.64 2.85 16.82
N GLU A 161 17.77 3.55 17.53
CA GLU A 161 16.79 4.43 16.91
C GLU A 161 17.47 5.65 16.27
N LEU A 162 17.01 6.02 15.07
CA LEU A 162 17.53 7.16 14.31
C LEU A 162 16.97 8.49 14.83
N SER A 163 17.68 9.58 14.51
CA SER A 163 17.12 10.94 14.60
C SER A 163 16.02 11.12 13.54
N ASP A 164 15.12 12.08 13.72
CA ASP A 164 14.05 12.36 12.74
C ASP A 164 14.61 12.70 11.37
N ALA A 165 15.72 13.45 11.32
CA ALA A 165 16.37 13.84 10.08
C ALA A 165 16.95 12.62 9.33
N ASP A 166 17.62 11.73 10.05
CA ASP A 166 18.18 10.52 9.45
C ASP A 166 17.05 9.56 9.04
N LEU A 167 16.05 9.36 9.90
CA LEU A 167 14.91 8.50 9.61
C LEU A 167 14.13 8.99 8.39
N LEU A 168 13.93 10.31 8.25
CA LEU A 168 13.29 10.91 7.07
C LEU A 168 14.07 10.58 5.79
N VAL A 169 15.39 10.73 5.80
CA VAL A 169 16.25 10.37 4.66
C VAL A 169 16.09 8.88 4.30
N ARG A 170 15.95 7.99 5.29
CA ARG A 170 15.74 6.55 5.05
C ARG A 170 14.34 6.25 4.52
N VAL A 171 13.31 6.86 5.08
CA VAL A 171 11.91 6.70 4.64
C VAL A 171 11.74 7.21 3.22
N GLU A 172 12.14 8.46 2.93
CA GLU A 172 12.07 9.04 1.60
C GLU A 172 12.88 8.23 0.59
N GLY A 173 14.12 7.87 0.94
CA GLY A 173 15.02 7.14 0.05
C GLY A 173 14.51 5.74 -0.29
N THR A 174 13.97 4.99 0.67
CA THR A 174 13.41 3.66 0.42
C THR A 174 12.08 3.73 -0.32
N MET A 175 11.20 4.68 0.02
CA MET A 175 9.97 4.91 -0.76
C MET A 175 10.30 5.25 -2.21
N ASN A 176 11.29 6.12 -2.44
CA ASN A 176 11.71 6.48 -3.79
C ASN A 176 12.32 5.30 -4.56
N ASP A 177 13.17 4.51 -3.91
CA ASP A 177 13.77 3.32 -4.52
C ASP A 177 12.68 2.30 -4.89
N MET A 178 11.72 2.02 -4.00
CA MET A 178 10.64 1.05 -4.23
C MET A 178 9.66 1.51 -5.33
N PHE A 179 9.21 2.76 -5.28
CA PHE A 179 8.10 3.22 -6.14
C PHE A 179 8.04 4.73 -6.41
N GLY A 180 8.62 5.56 -5.54
CA GLY A 180 8.38 7.01 -5.53
C GLY A 180 8.82 7.73 -6.79
N TYR A 181 9.83 7.20 -7.50
CA TYR A 181 10.29 7.71 -8.78
C TYR A 181 9.18 7.76 -9.85
N LEU A 182 8.13 6.94 -9.72
CA LEU A 182 6.97 6.93 -10.63
C LEU A 182 6.11 8.20 -10.52
N ALA A 183 6.30 9.00 -9.46
CA ALA A 183 5.61 10.27 -9.25
C ALA A 183 6.40 11.49 -9.76
N ASP A 184 7.65 11.33 -10.20
CA ASP A 184 8.53 12.44 -10.56
C ASP A 184 8.08 13.17 -11.84
N ASP A 185 7.59 12.42 -12.83
CA ASP A 185 7.16 12.99 -14.12
C ASP A 185 5.70 13.46 -14.12
N LYS A 186 4.95 13.18 -13.03
CA LYS A 186 3.53 13.46 -12.86
C LYS A 186 2.64 12.90 -13.99
N SER A 187 3.08 11.84 -14.66
CA SER A 187 2.30 11.16 -15.73
C SER A 187 1.22 10.23 -15.19
N TYR A 188 1.37 9.76 -13.95
CA TYR A 188 0.45 8.84 -13.28
C TYR A 188 0.14 9.32 -11.87
N ALA A 189 -1.06 8.98 -11.39
CA ALA A 189 -1.35 9.09 -9.96
C ALA A 189 -0.61 7.98 -9.21
N LEU A 190 0.01 8.35 -8.09
CA LEU A 190 0.59 7.44 -7.12
C LEU A 190 -0.05 7.74 -5.76
N LEU A 191 -0.61 6.74 -5.11
CA LEU A 191 -1.11 6.81 -3.73
C LEU A 191 -0.60 5.61 -2.94
N LEU A 192 -0.59 5.67 -1.61
CA LEU A 192 -0.29 4.48 -0.82
C LEU A 192 -1.54 3.60 -0.68
N GLY A 193 -1.46 2.35 -1.15
CA GLY A 193 -2.54 1.38 -1.07
C GLY A 193 -2.83 0.95 0.36
N GLU A 194 -1.76 0.75 1.14
CA GLU A 194 -1.79 0.57 2.59
C GLU A 194 -0.52 1.19 3.20
N PHE A 195 -0.67 1.84 4.35
CA PHE A 195 0.45 2.38 5.12
C PHE A 195 0.11 2.61 6.59
N ALA A 196 1.12 2.98 7.39
CA ALA A 196 1.11 3.20 8.84
C ALA A 196 1.39 1.92 9.67
N GLY A 197 1.00 1.91 10.94
CA GLY A 197 1.39 0.90 11.92
C GLY A 197 0.78 1.17 13.29
N LEU A 198 1.43 0.67 14.35
CA LEU A 198 1.13 1.13 15.71
C LEU A 198 1.51 2.61 15.85
N TYR A 199 0.68 3.38 16.57
CA TYR A 199 0.87 4.81 16.74
C TYR A 199 0.88 5.22 18.21
N THR A 200 -0.24 5.03 18.92
CA THR A 200 -0.32 5.34 20.35
C THR A 200 0.31 4.24 21.21
N LYS A 201 0.41 3.03 20.66
CA LYS A 201 0.95 1.85 21.36
C LYS A 201 2.44 1.61 21.09
N ASP A 202 3.12 2.50 20.37
CA ASP A 202 4.55 2.34 20.06
C ASP A 202 5.39 2.24 21.33
N ALA A 203 6.04 1.09 21.53
CA ALA A 203 6.86 0.78 22.70
C ALA A 203 8.34 1.17 22.52
N HIS A 204 8.75 1.64 21.34
CA HIS A 204 10.12 2.15 21.17
C HIS A 204 10.37 3.35 22.09
N PRO A 205 11.56 3.45 22.73
CA PRO A 205 11.94 4.60 23.54
C PRO A 205 11.78 5.95 22.82
N GLU A 206 12.30 6.07 21.60
CA GLU A 206 12.22 7.28 20.77
C GLU A 206 11.03 7.24 19.80
N LYS A 207 10.12 6.25 19.90
CA LYS A 207 8.90 6.16 19.08
C LYS A 207 9.14 6.00 17.57
N THR A 208 10.11 5.18 17.18
CA THR A 208 10.44 4.93 15.75
C THR A 208 9.24 4.50 14.89
N THR A 209 8.31 3.68 15.41
CA THR A 209 7.12 3.25 14.65
C THR A 209 6.19 4.44 14.37
N LYS A 210 5.84 5.20 15.42
CA LYS A 210 4.99 6.39 15.33
C LYS A 210 5.62 7.42 14.40
N ARG A 211 6.90 7.74 14.60
CA ARG A 211 7.65 8.70 13.78
C ARG A 211 7.75 8.27 12.32
N THR A 212 7.93 6.99 12.03
CA THR A 212 7.91 6.50 10.64
C THR A 212 6.58 6.85 9.95
N THR A 213 5.44 6.71 10.64
CA THR A 213 4.13 7.09 10.09
C THR A 213 4.08 8.60 9.78
N ASP A 214 4.51 9.43 10.74
CA ASP A 214 4.54 10.90 10.57
C ASP A 214 5.43 11.31 9.37
N LEU A 215 6.60 10.69 9.25
CA LEU A 215 7.57 10.97 8.18
C LEU A 215 7.11 10.43 6.81
N THR A 216 6.41 9.30 6.77
CA THR A 216 5.75 8.84 5.54
C THR A 216 4.71 9.87 5.06
N ILE A 217 3.90 10.43 5.97
CA ILE A 217 2.95 11.51 5.63
C ILE A 217 3.69 12.75 5.11
N GLN A 218 4.82 13.11 5.74
CA GLN A 218 5.67 14.20 5.26
C GLN A 218 6.14 13.96 3.82
N VAL A 219 6.65 12.76 3.50
CA VAL A 219 7.07 12.41 2.14
C VAL A 219 5.91 12.47 1.16
N LEU A 220 4.71 12.01 1.54
CA LEU A 220 3.50 12.09 0.71
C LEU A 220 3.19 13.53 0.30
N LEU A 221 3.31 14.47 1.24
CA LEU A 221 3.08 15.89 1.00
C LEU A 221 4.19 16.50 0.13
N GLU A 222 5.45 16.26 0.47
CA GLU A 222 6.61 16.83 -0.22
C GLU A 222 6.74 16.34 -1.66
N LYS A 223 6.38 15.08 -1.92
CA LYS A 223 6.42 14.47 -3.26
C LYS A 223 5.11 14.62 -4.02
N GLU A 224 4.11 15.28 -3.44
CA GLU A 224 2.77 15.50 -4.02
C GLU A 224 2.16 14.19 -4.54
N TYR A 225 2.11 13.17 -3.68
CA TYR A 225 1.35 11.95 -3.97
C TYR A 225 -0.15 12.24 -3.92
N ALA A 226 -0.95 11.40 -4.57
CA ALA A 226 -2.40 11.56 -4.69
C ALA A 226 -3.17 11.22 -3.40
N GLY A 227 -2.49 10.74 -2.36
CA GLY A 227 -3.07 10.38 -1.06
C GLY A 227 -2.66 8.97 -0.62
N GLY A 228 -3.54 8.32 0.13
CA GLY A 228 -3.40 6.92 0.48
C GLY A 228 -4.55 6.40 1.34
N PHE A 229 -4.61 5.09 1.50
CA PHE A 229 -5.53 4.42 2.42
C PHE A 229 -4.73 3.92 3.64
N MET A 230 -5.04 4.47 4.81
CA MET A 230 -4.36 4.10 6.04
C MET A 230 -4.84 2.73 6.51
N TRP A 231 -3.90 1.85 6.89
CA TRP A 231 -4.19 0.55 7.51
C TRP A 231 -4.06 0.61 9.04
N SER A 232 -5.16 0.56 9.82
CA SER A 232 -6.56 0.53 9.35
C SER A 232 -7.56 1.23 10.28
N LEU A 233 -8.80 1.36 9.81
CA LEU A 233 -9.92 1.77 10.66
C LEU A 233 -10.16 0.79 11.82
N ASN A 234 -9.97 -0.51 11.55
CA ASN A 234 -10.32 -1.61 12.44
C ASN A 234 -9.37 -1.68 13.65
N PRO A 235 -9.89 -1.75 14.88
CA PRO A 235 -9.06 -1.81 16.09
C PRO A 235 -8.28 -3.13 16.22
N GLU A 236 -8.74 -4.20 15.59
CA GLU A 236 -8.12 -5.53 15.61
C GLU A 236 -7.08 -5.77 14.51
N SER A 237 -6.69 -4.73 13.75
CA SER A 237 -5.53 -4.83 12.85
C SER A 237 -4.29 -5.25 13.62
N GLU A 238 -3.71 -6.40 13.28
CA GLU A 238 -2.58 -7.01 13.99
C GLU A 238 -1.23 -6.64 13.34
N TYR A 239 -0.25 -6.36 14.20
CA TYR A 239 1.15 -6.09 13.90
C TYR A 239 2.05 -7.05 14.67
N GLN A 240 3.19 -7.43 14.10
CA GLN A 240 4.02 -8.53 14.59
C GLN A 240 5.14 -8.09 15.53
N TYR A 241 5.46 -6.79 15.64
CA TYR A 241 6.60 -6.30 16.41
C TYR A 241 6.28 -5.05 17.23
N ASN A 242 6.68 -5.02 18.51
CA ASN A 242 6.61 -3.83 19.34
C ASN A 242 7.44 -3.96 20.65
N PRO A 243 8.64 -3.36 20.76
CA PRO A 243 9.42 -2.71 19.71
C PRO A 243 10.12 -3.74 18.80
N ALA A 244 11.16 -3.33 18.06
CA ALA A 244 11.87 -4.12 17.05
C ALA A 244 12.32 -5.53 17.52
N ASP A 245 12.67 -5.67 18.80
CA ASP A 245 13.23 -6.87 19.41
C ASP A 245 12.18 -7.80 20.04
N ILE A 246 10.90 -7.41 20.03
CA ILE A 246 9.80 -8.19 20.59
C ILE A 246 8.81 -8.55 19.49
N GLU A 247 8.89 -9.79 19.03
CA GLU A 247 7.87 -10.42 18.20
C GLU A 247 6.64 -10.80 19.03
N GLY A 248 5.43 -10.52 18.52
CA GLY A 248 4.18 -10.76 19.21
C GLY A 248 2.95 -10.51 18.35
N SER A 249 1.79 -10.34 18.99
CA SER A 249 0.55 -9.90 18.35
C SER A 249 0.10 -8.64 19.07
N PHE A 250 0.16 -7.52 18.34
CA PHE A 250 -0.20 -6.21 18.83
C PHE A 250 -1.28 -5.63 17.93
N THR A 251 -2.37 -5.10 18.50
CA THR A 251 -3.45 -4.56 17.69
C THR A 251 -3.62 -3.06 17.89
N GLU A 252 -3.87 -2.33 16.81
CA GLU A 252 -4.29 -0.92 16.87
C GLU A 252 -4.99 -0.53 15.56
N GLY A 253 -5.93 0.41 15.66
CA GLY A 253 -6.54 1.08 14.51
C GLY A 253 -7.03 2.48 14.89
N MET A 254 -7.71 3.14 13.94
CA MET A 254 -8.33 4.45 14.18
C MET A 254 -9.55 4.39 15.10
N LEU A 255 -10.13 3.21 15.31
CA LEU A 255 -11.12 2.98 16.37
C LEU A 255 -10.46 2.34 17.59
N LEU A 256 -11.07 2.52 18.75
CA LEU A 256 -10.78 1.72 19.94
C LEU A 256 -11.50 0.37 19.86
N ASP A 257 -11.11 -0.57 20.73
CA ASP A 257 -11.63 -1.96 20.75
C ASP A 257 -13.16 -2.06 20.93
N ASP A 258 -13.83 -0.98 21.33
CA ASP A 258 -15.28 -0.89 21.42
C ASP A 258 -15.97 -0.69 20.06
N TRP A 259 -15.20 -0.51 18.97
CA TRP A 259 -15.67 -0.26 17.60
C TRP A 259 -16.53 1.01 17.42
N LEU A 260 -16.50 1.89 18.40
CA LEU A 260 -17.36 3.07 18.45
C LEU A 260 -16.55 4.35 18.71
N SER A 261 -15.60 4.27 19.63
CA SER A 261 -14.82 5.40 20.07
C SER A 261 -13.61 5.62 19.15
N PRO A 262 -13.34 6.86 18.71
CA PRO A 262 -12.15 7.16 17.92
C PRO A 262 -10.88 7.08 18.76
N ASN A 263 -9.84 6.45 18.23
CA ASN A 263 -8.46 6.63 18.68
C ASN A 263 -7.98 8.02 18.21
N SER A 264 -8.31 9.04 19.01
CA SER A 264 -8.18 10.45 18.57
C SER A 264 -6.73 10.84 18.30
N GLU A 265 -5.76 10.36 19.08
CA GLU A 265 -4.34 10.66 18.83
C GLU A 265 -3.86 10.04 17.50
N PHE A 266 -4.30 8.82 17.17
CA PHE A 266 -3.95 8.20 15.90
C PHE A 266 -4.66 8.88 14.72
N LEU A 267 -5.91 9.31 14.88
CA LEU A 267 -6.61 10.11 13.86
C LEU A 267 -5.91 11.46 13.62
N ASP A 268 -5.50 12.15 14.69
CA ASP A 268 -4.84 13.45 14.60
C ASP A 268 -3.50 13.37 13.84
N ALA A 269 -2.85 12.20 13.82
CA ALA A 269 -1.64 11.94 13.03
C ALA A 269 -1.82 12.23 11.52
N PHE A 270 -3.04 12.09 11.00
CA PHE A 270 -3.35 12.25 9.58
C PHE A 270 -3.85 13.66 9.22
N THR A 271 -4.07 14.53 10.20
CA THR A 271 -4.47 15.92 9.95
C THR A 271 -3.50 16.70 9.05
N PRO A 272 -2.17 16.44 9.02
CA PRO A 272 -1.30 17.10 8.03
C PRO A 272 -1.70 16.82 6.57
N MET A 273 -2.38 15.70 6.29
CA MET A 273 -2.87 15.39 4.94
C MET A 273 -3.95 16.37 4.45
N ASP A 274 -4.59 17.14 5.35
CA ASP A 274 -5.51 18.22 4.97
C ASP A 274 -4.81 19.33 4.13
N ALA A 275 -3.48 19.39 4.18
CA ALA A 275 -2.68 20.31 3.38
C ALA A 275 -2.39 19.79 1.96
N MET A 276 -2.85 18.59 1.59
CA MET A 276 -2.61 18.02 0.25
C MET A 276 -3.15 18.94 -0.86
N PRO A 277 -2.37 19.14 -1.94
CA PRO A 277 -2.80 19.98 -3.03
C PRO A 277 -4.06 19.40 -3.66
N HIS A 278 -5.01 20.29 -3.97
CA HIS A 278 -6.29 19.92 -4.60
C HIS A 278 -7.20 18.99 -3.78
N LEU A 279 -6.92 18.77 -2.48
CA LEU A 279 -7.81 18.04 -1.61
C LEU A 279 -9.21 18.68 -1.62
N ARG A 280 -10.21 17.88 -1.97
CA ARG A 280 -11.61 18.29 -2.02
C ARG A 280 -12.44 17.18 -1.45
N LYS A 281 -13.38 17.53 -0.57
CA LYS A 281 -14.43 16.60 -0.17
C LYS A 281 -15.20 16.19 -1.41
N PHE A 282 -15.49 14.90 -1.48
CA PHE A 282 -16.32 14.37 -2.55
C PHE A 282 -17.66 15.12 -2.54
N PRO A 283 -18.13 15.62 -3.70
CA PRO A 283 -19.33 16.45 -3.74
C PRO A 283 -20.53 15.63 -3.26
N CYS A 284 -21.35 16.19 -2.37
CA CYS A 284 -22.66 15.63 -2.10
C CYS A 284 -23.51 15.80 -3.37
N PHE A 285 -24.07 14.71 -3.89
CA PHE A 285 -25.02 14.81 -4.98
C PHE A 285 -26.42 15.14 -4.43
N PRO A 286 -27.18 16.03 -5.11
CA PRO A 286 -28.58 16.20 -4.78
C PRO A 286 -29.28 14.85 -4.93
N VAL A 287 -30.04 14.46 -3.91
CA VAL A 287 -30.97 13.34 -4.03
C VAL A 287 -32.14 13.86 -4.86
N ASP A 288 -32.28 13.37 -6.09
CA ASP A 288 -33.50 13.64 -6.86
C ASP A 288 -34.67 12.99 -6.13
N GLU A 289 -35.58 13.80 -5.57
CA GLU A 289 -36.75 13.34 -4.81
C GLU A 289 -37.84 12.70 -5.72
N ASP A 290 -37.60 12.60 -7.03
CA ASP A 290 -38.58 12.22 -8.06
C ASP A 290 -38.31 10.83 -8.72
N MET A 291 -37.69 9.88 -8.02
CA MET A 291 -37.61 8.46 -8.44
C MET A 291 -38.44 7.51 -7.57
#